data_AF-A0A820LXV6-F1
#
_entry.id   AF-A0A820LXV6-F1
#
_cell.length_a   1.000
_cell.length_b   1.000
_cell.length_c   1.000
_cell.angle_alpha   90.00
_cell.angle_beta   90.00
_cell.angle_gamma   90.00
#
_symmetry.space_group_name_H-M   'P 1'
#
loop_
_entity.id
_entity.type
_entity.pdbx_description
1 polymer ?
#
loop_
_entity_poly.entity_id
_entity_poly.type
_entity_poly.pdbx_seq_one_letter_code
_entity_poly.pdbx_strand_id
1 'polypeptide(L)'
;RYPLAFAAYSDDVYGCLRDRSDNVRLAALKTISNLILKEMVKPKGQISEIALCIIDKHTQIATLATSFFSELAKRQDGEALFNILPDIFSKLVGGKLDKQRQLNEEDFKSIIEFL
;
A
#
# COMPACT_ATOMS: atom_id res chain seq x y z
N ARG A 1 3.41 -5.10 -23.08
CA ARG A 1 3.73 -3.65 -23.22
C ARG A 1 3.30 -2.79 -22.01
N TYR A 2 2.27 -3.16 -21.23
CA TYR A 2 1.83 -2.38 -20.05
C TYR A 2 2.78 -2.33 -18.83
N PRO A 3 3.50 -3.41 -18.45
CA PRO A 3 4.35 -3.40 -17.25
C PRO A 3 5.53 -2.40 -17.31
N LEU A 4 6.09 -2.15 -18.51
CA LEU A 4 7.22 -1.25 -18.69
C LEU A 4 6.87 0.23 -18.44
N ALA A 5 5.65 0.66 -18.78
CA ALA A 5 5.23 2.04 -18.58
C ALA A 5 5.00 2.33 -17.08
N PHE A 6 4.41 1.39 -16.34
CA PHE A 6 4.19 1.57 -14.90
C PHE A 6 5.52 1.71 -14.14
N ALA A 7 6.54 0.92 -14.49
CA ALA A 7 7.84 0.99 -13.84
C ALA A 7 8.54 2.36 -14.00
N ALA A 8 8.23 3.12 -15.07
CA ALA A 8 8.80 4.44 -15.29
C ALA A 8 8.13 5.55 -14.44
N TYR A 9 6.90 5.32 -13.99
CA TYR A 9 6.09 6.29 -13.24
C TYR A 9 5.63 5.74 -11.88
N SER A 10 6.26 4.67 -11.38
CA SER A 10 5.82 4.02 -10.16
C SER A 10 5.79 5.01 -9.00
N ASP A 11 6.85 5.81 -8.86
CA ASP A 11 6.96 6.81 -7.80
C ASP A 11 5.84 7.85 -7.85
N ASP A 12 5.48 8.33 -9.04
CA ASP A 12 4.37 9.27 -9.21
C ASP A 12 3.03 8.62 -8.85
N VAL A 13 2.81 7.38 -9.31
CA VAL A 13 1.54 6.66 -9.08
C VAL A 13 1.35 6.31 -7.61
N TYR A 14 2.40 5.84 -6.92
CA TYR A 14 2.36 5.62 -5.48
C TYR A 14 2.29 6.95 -4.71
N GLY A 15 2.88 8.03 -5.23
CA GLY A 15 2.76 9.38 -4.68
C GLY A 15 1.32 9.87 -4.59
N CYS A 16 0.47 9.48 -5.55
CA CYS A 16 -0.97 9.79 -5.52
C CYS A 16 -1.71 9.21 -4.30
N LEU A 17 -1.16 8.19 -3.61
CA LEU A 17 -1.72 7.69 -2.33
C LEU A 17 -1.56 8.68 -1.17
N ARG A 18 -0.86 9.79 -1.39
CA ARG A 18 -0.68 10.89 -0.43
C ARG A 18 -1.44 12.16 -0.81
N ASP A 19 -2.21 12.12 -1.90
CA ASP A 19 -2.92 13.30 -2.39
C ASP A 19 -3.98 13.80 -1.39
N ARG A 20 -4.18 15.11 -1.35
CA ARG A 20 -5.18 15.75 -0.47
C ARG A 20 -6.61 15.35 -0.85
N SER A 21 -6.85 15.06 -2.13
CA SER A 21 -8.13 14.64 -2.67
C SER A 21 -8.35 13.15 -2.45
N ASP A 22 -9.43 12.83 -1.73
CA ASP A 22 -9.83 11.45 -1.46
C ASP A 22 -10.11 10.68 -2.77
N ASN A 23 -10.62 11.36 -3.80
CA ASN A 23 -10.85 10.77 -5.12
C ASN A 23 -9.56 10.34 -5.82
N VAL A 24 -8.50 11.13 -5.69
CA VAL A 24 -7.18 10.82 -6.29
C VAL A 24 -6.57 9.63 -5.57
N ARG A 25 -6.56 9.63 -4.23
CA ARG A 25 -6.07 8.50 -3.44
C ARG A 25 -6.84 7.21 -3.74
N LEU A 26 -8.17 7.29 -3.83
CA LEU A 26 -9.03 6.15 -4.15
C LEU A 26 -8.74 5.58 -5.55
N ALA A 27 -8.62 6.45 -6.56
CA ALA A 27 -8.33 6.03 -7.93
C ALA A 27 -6.92 5.41 -8.04
N ALA A 28 -5.94 5.98 -7.35
CA ALA A 28 -4.58 5.44 -7.29
C ALA A 28 -4.58 4.05 -6.64
N LEU A 29 -5.20 3.91 -5.46
CA LEU A 29 -5.28 2.64 -4.76
C LEU A 29 -5.97 1.56 -5.60
N LYS A 30 -7.12 1.87 -6.22
CA LYS A 30 -7.81 0.94 -7.12
C LYS A 30 -6.91 0.49 -8.27
N THR A 31 -6.20 1.43 -8.90
CA THR A 31 -5.30 1.13 -10.02
C THR A 31 -4.15 0.23 -9.58
N ILE A 32 -3.44 0.60 -8.52
CA ILE A 32 -2.29 -0.13 -8.01
C ILE A 32 -2.69 -1.53 -7.54
N SER A 33 -3.77 -1.65 -6.75
CA SER A 33 -4.29 -2.93 -6.28
C SER A 33 -4.63 -3.84 -7.46
N ASN A 34 -5.31 -3.35 -8.49
CA ASN A 34 -5.63 -4.15 -9.67
C ASN A 34 -4.37 -4.62 -10.42
N LEU A 35 -3.34 -3.78 -10.54
CA LEU A 35 -2.11 -4.13 -11.24
C LEU A 35 -1.30 -5.20 -10.50
N ILE A 36 -1.18 -5.08 -9.18
CA ILE A 36 -0.51 -6.08 -8.33
C ILE A 36 -1.31 -7.39 -8.32
N LEU A 37 -2.63 -7.28 -8.11
CA LEU A 37 -3.48 -8.46 -8.05
C LEU A 37 -3.55 -9.20 -9.41
N LYS A 38 -3.38 -8.51 -10.54
CA LYS A 38 -3.28 -9.16 -11.85
C LYS A 38 -1.86 -9.59 -12.22
N GLU A 39 -0.92 -9.55 -11.28
CA GLU A 39 0.50 -9.89 -11.48
C GLU A 39 1.18 -9.07 -12.58
N MET A 40 0.63 -7.91 -12.92
CA MET A 40 1.20 -7.00 -13.92
C MET A 40 2.37 -6.21 -13.35
N VAL A 41 2.40 -6.05 -12.02
CA VAL A 41 3.43 -5.33 -11.26
C VAL A 41 3.77 -6.15 -10.03
N LYS A 42 5.07 -6.30 -9.72
CA LYS A 42 5.50 -6.93 -8.47
C LYS A 42 5.45 -5.92 -7.33
N PRO A 43 4.92 -6.29 -6.15
CA PRO A 43 5.01 -5.44 -4.98
C PRO A 43 6.48 -5.31 -4.56
N LYS A 44 7.07 -4.13 -4.68
CA LYS A 44 8.42 -3.85 -4.19
C LYS A 44 8.50 -2.47 -3.59
N GLY A 45 8.91 -2.37 -2.33
CA GLY A 45 9.23 -1.11 -1.65
C GLY A 45 8.00 -0.24 -1.32
N GLN A 46 7.14 0.03 -2.28
CA GLN A 46 6.08 1.05 -2.17
C GLN A 46 4.77 0.46 -1.65
N ILE A 47 4.72 -0.84 -1.34
CA ILE A 47 3.54 -1.47 -0.76
C ILE A 47 3.24 -0.98 0.67
N SER A 48 4.24 -0.44 1.36
CA SER A 48 4.05 0.30 2.61
C SER A 48 3.14 1.52 2.46
N GLU A 49 3.08 2.16 1.29
CA GLU A 49 2.11 3.24 1.04
C GLU A 49 0.66 2.75 1.06
N ILE A 50 0.44 1.52 0.59
CA ILE A 50 -0.88 0.88 0.63
C ILE A 50 -1.22 0.46 2.06
N ALA A 51 -0.24 0.00 2.84
CA ALA A 51 -0.42 -0.30 4.26
C ALA A 51 -0.90 0.93 5.05
N LEU A 52 -0.33 2.11 4.77
CA LEU A 52 -0.79 3.36 5.37
C LEU A 52 -2.24 3.73 5.01
N CYS A 53 -2.77 3.23 3.89
CA CYS A 53 -4.16 3.44 3.53
C CYS A 53 -5.15 2.66 4.42
N ILE A 54 -4.70 1.68 5.21
CA ILE A 54 -5.56 0.95 6.18
C ILE A 54 -6.17 1.90 7.22
N ILE A 55 -5.43 2.95 7.59
CA ILE A 55 -5.84 3.98 8.55
C ILE A 55 -6.29 5.28 7.86
N ASP A 56 -6.61 5.24 6.55
CA ASP A 56 -7.03 6.45 5.85
C ASP A 56 -8.34 7.00 6.45
N LYS A 57 -8.39 8.33 6.65
CA LYS A 57 -9.57 9.05 7.15
C LYS A 57 -10.84 8.77 6.34
N HIS A 58 -10.69 8.46 5.04
CA HIS A 58 -11.81 8.18 4.15
C HIS A 58 -12.09 6.67 4.16
N THR A 59 -13.22 6.28 4.75
CA THR A 59 -13.58 4.88 5.02
C THR A 59 -13.46 3.96 3.81
N GLN A 60 -13.87 4.41 2.61
CA GLN A 60 -13.76 3.57 1.41
C GLN A 60 -12.31 3.23 1.01
N ILE A 61 -11.37 4.13 1.30
CA ILE A 61 -9.94 3.90 1.04
C ILE A 61 -9.42 2.86 2.03
N ALA A 62 -9.76 3.01 3.32
CA ALA A 62 -9.44 2.04 4.35
C ALA A 62 -9.97 0.64 4.01
N THR A 63 -11.26 0.53 3.66
CA THR A 63 -11.88 -0.73 3.24
C THR A 63 -11.21 -1.35 2.02
N LEU A 64 -10.81 -0.53 1.04
CA LEU A 64 -10.12 -1.04 -0.15
C LEU A 64 -8.71 -1.53 0.17
N ALA A 65 -7.99 -0.82 1.05
CA ALA A 65 -6.65 -1.21 1.48
C ALA A 65 -6.67 -2.53 2.26
N THR A 66 -7.59 -2.68 3.21
CA THR A 66 -7.75 -3.94 3.95
C THR A 66 -8.15 -5.08 3.01
N SER A 67 -9.11 -4.85 2.10
CA SER A 67 -9.50 -5.84 1.08
C SER A 67 -8.32 -6.27 0.22
N PHE A 68 -7.46 -5.33 -0.19
CA PHE A 68 -6.27 -5.63 -0.97
C PHE A 68 -5.32 -6.60 -0.25
N PHE A 69 -5.02 -6.36 1.03
CA PHE A 69 -4.13 -7.24 1.79
C PHE A 69 -4.79 -8.58 2.12
N SER A 70 -6.10 -8.63 2.38
CA SER A 70 -6.83 -9.90 2.53
C SER A 70 -6.79 -10.74 1.25
N GLU A 71 -6.93 -10.11 0.07
CA GLU A 71 -6.79 -10.81 -1.22
C GLU A 71 -5.33 -11.20 -1.51
N LEU A 72 -4.36 -10.41 -1.05
CA LEU A 72 -2.94 -10.75 -1.16
C LEU A 72 -2.57 -11.94 -0.28
N ALA A 73 -3.09 -12.01 0.95
CA ALA A 73 -2.86 -13.10 1.89
C ALA A 73 -3.41 -14.45 1.39
N LYS A 74 -4.47 -14.43 0.56
CA LYS A 74 -4.99 -15.65 -0.09
C LYS A 74 -4.06 -16.20 -1.18
N ARG A 75 -3.05 -15.45 -1.61
CA ARG A 75 -2.12 -15.89 -2.66
C ARG A 75 -0.97 -16.66 -2.07
N GLN A 76 -0.59 -17.73 -2.76
CA GLN A 76 0.55 -18.57 -2.37
C GLN A 76 0.43 -18.99 -0.89
N ASP A 77 -0.80 -19.28 -0.44
CA ASP A 77 -1.11 -19.66 0.94
C ASP A 77 -0.51 -18.71 2.00
N GLY A 78 -0.47 -17.41 1.69
CA GLY A 78 0.04 -16.36 2.58
C GLY A 78 1.50 -15.97 2.33
N GLU A 79 2.27 -16.75 1.58
CA GLU A 79 3.70 -16.51 1.32
C GLU A 79 3.94 -15.13 0.70
N ALA A 80 3.04 -14.68 -0.19
CA ALA A 80 3.12 -13.38 -0.85
C ALA A 80 3.11 -12.22 0.15
N LEU A 81 2.33 -12.32 1.23
CA LEU A 81 2.26 -11.32 2.29
C LEU A 81 3.50 -11.41 3.19
N PHE A 82 3.88 -12.62 3.62
CA PHE A 82 5.07 -12.81 4.47
C PHE A 82 6.36 -12.28 3.83
N ASN A 83 6.50 -12.41 2.51
CA ASN A 83 7.67 -11.91 1.78
C ASN A 83 7.79 -10.37 1.77
N ILE A 84 6.69 -9.63 1.96
CA ILE A 84 6.69 -8.16 1.94
C ILE A 84 6.59 -7.54 3.34
N LEU A 85 6.15 -8.30 4.35
CA LEU A 85 5.99 -7.81 5.72
C LEU A 85 7.25 -7.16 6.30
N PRO A 86 8.47 -7.74 6.17
CA PRO A 86 9.68 -7.11 6.69
C PRO A 86 9.98 -5.74 6.05
N ASP A 87 9.68 -5.57 4.75
CA ASP A 87 9.87 -4.30 4.04
C ASP A 87 8.85 -3.26 4.51
N ILE A 88 7.58 -3.66 4.69
CA ILE A 88 6.55 -2.79 5.26
C ILE A 88 6.96 -2.32 6.65
N PHE A 89 7.31 -3.25 7.54
CA PHE A 89 7.74 -2.96 8.89
C PHE A 89 8.94 -2.01 8.92
N SER A 90 9.99 -2.31 8.14
CA SER A 90 11.20 -1.51 8.08
C SER A 90 10.92 -0.06 7.63
N LYS A 91 9.99 0.13 6.70
CA LYS A 91 9.64 1.47 6.19
C LYS A 91 8.78 2.26 7.17
N LEU A 92 7.83 1.61 7.84
CA LEU A 92 6.98 2.23 8.85
C LEU A 92 7.80 2.66 10.08
N VAL A 93 8.71 1.81 10.57
CA VAL A 93 9.56 2.11 11.73
C VAL A 93 10.73 3.03 11.38
N GLY A 94 11.33 2.88 10.19
CA GLY A 94 12.57 3.55 9.81
C GLY A 94 12.45 5.05 9.47
N GLY A 95 11.28 5.67 9.66
CA GLY A 95 11.10 7.12 9.48
C GLY A 95 11.36 7.65 8.06
N LYS A 96 11.47 6.78 7.05
CA LYS A 96 11.65 7.15 5.63
C LYS A 96 10.34 7.48 4.92
N LEU A 97 9.21 7.06 5.51
CA LEU A 97 7.90 7.53 5.12
C LEU A 97 7.74 8.95 5.64
N ASP A 98 8.12 9.91 4.80
CA ASP A 98 7.77 11.33 4.82
C ASP A 98 7.51 11.94 6.22
N LYS A 99 8.35 12.85 6.70
CA LYS A 99 8.19 13.57 7.98
C LYS A 99 6.81 14.24 8.17
N GLN A 100 6.01 14.34 7.11
CA GLN A 100 4.64 14.83 7.08
C GLN A 100 3.60 13.83 7.59
N ARG A 101 3.82 12.51 7.43
CA ARG A 101 2.99 11.45 8.02
C ARG A 101 3.67 10.97 9.29
N GLN A 102 3.61 11.77 10.35
CA GLN A 102 4.03 11.33 11.68
C GLN A 102 3.09 10.22 12.14
N LEU A 103 3.43 8.99 11.79
CA LEU A 103 2.71 7.81 12.22
C LEU A 103 2.92 7.68 13.74
N ASN A 104 1.84 7.82 14.50
CA ASN A 104 1.89 7.58 15.93
C ASN A 104 1.92 6.06 16.20
N GLU A 105 2.20 5.69 17.45
CA GLU A 105 2.33 4.29 17.85
C GLU A 105 1.01 3.51 17.70
N GLU A 106 -0.13 4.15 17.93
CA GLU A 106 -1.46 3.53 17.83
C GLU A 106 -1.83 3.18 16.39
N ASP A 107 -1.55 4.08 15.46
CA ASP A 107 -1.74 3.93 14.03
C ASP A 107 -0.82 2.84 13.48
N PHE A 108 0.45 2.85 13.90
CA PHE A 108 1.40 1.80 13.55
C PHE A 108 0.92 0.42 14.03
N LYS A 109 0.52 0.34 15.30
CA LYS A 109 -0.01 -0.90 15.89
C LYS A 109 -1.24 -1.38 15.13
N SER A 110 -2.17 -0.48 14.80
CA SER A 110 -3.38 -0.82 14.04
C SER A 110 -3.07 -1.41 12.66
N ILE A 111 -2.05 -0.88 11.97
CA ILE A 111 -1.61 -1.42 10.67
C ILE A 111 -1.02 -2.83 10.86
N ILE A 112 -0.09 -3.00 11.81
CA ILE A 112 0.61 -4.27 12.02
C ILE A 112 -0.29 -5.37 12.60
N GLU A 113 -1.26 -5.03 13.45
CA GLU A 113 -2.22 -6.01 13.97
C GLU A 113 -3.17 -6.55 12.90
N PHE A 114 -3.42 -5.76 11.85
CA PHE A 114 -4.25 -6.19 10.73
C PHE A 114 -3.49 -7.06 9.71
N LEU A 115 -2.25 -6.69 9.41
CA LEU A 115 -1.41 -7.36 8.40
C LEU A 115 -0.92 -8.73 8.88
#